data_AF-A0A6B8JP95-F1
#
_entry.id   AF-A0A6B8JP95-F1
#
_cell.length_a   1.000
_cell.length_b   1.000
_cell.length_c   1.000
_cell.angle_alpha   90.00
_cell.angle_beta   90.00
_cell.angle_gamma   90.00
#
_symmetry.space_group_name_H-M   'P 1'
#
loop_
_entity.id
_entity.type
_entity.pdbx_description
1 polymer ?
#
loop_
_entity_poly.entity_id
_entity_poly.type
_entity_poly.pdbx_seq_one_letter_code
_entity_poly.pdbx_strand_id
1 'polypeptide(L)'
;MDQYNLTPLLGFHGLSGGGGGFSEYTVLGEHMVHPMPEDLSFEQGALVELAAVALHAVRQCGLQAGDTAVVFGAGPIGLMVIEALKAAGAAAIYAAEISPARREKAQELGAVVFDPESEDVVASVTAASVGGD
;
A
#
# COMPACT_ATOMS: atom_id res chain seq x y z
N MET A 1 11.02 18.53 13.59
CA MET A 1 10.52 18.88 12.24
C MET A 1 9.53 17.79 11.92
N ASP A 2 8.26 18.03 12.25
CA ASP A 2 7.37 16.92 12.62
C ASP A 2 6.69 16.26 11.41
N GLN A 3 6.77 16.90 10.24
CA GLN A 3 6.27 16.38 8.96
C GLN A 3 7.30 16.63 7.84
N TYR A 4 8.39 15.85 7.83
CA TYR A 4 9.44 15.99 6.83
C TYR A 4 8.95 15.71 5.40
N ASN A 5 7.90 14.89 5.24
CA ASN A 5 7.33 14.52 3.95
C ASN A 5 6.57 15.66 3.25
N LEU A 6 6.34 16.80 3.92
CA LEU A 6 5.64 17.98 3.35
C LEU A 6 6.55 19.20 3.17
N THR A 7 7.86 19.07 3.44
CA THR A 7 8.78 20.20 3.30
C THR A 7 8.92 20.61 1.83
N PRO A 8 8.96 21.92 1.51
CA PRO A 8 9.18 22.39 0.13
C PRO A 8 10.59 22.06 -0.38
N LEU A 9 11.50 21.67 0.51
CA LEU A 9 12.86 21.26 0.20
C LEU A 9 13.03 19.73 0.08
N LEU A 10 11.92 18.98 -0.03
CA LEU A 10 11.97 17.53 -0.08
C LEU A 10 12.70 17.06 -1.33
N GLY A 11 13.57 16.06 -1.17
CA GLY A 11 14.21 15.34 -2.26
C GLY A 11 14.14 13.84 -2.04
N PHE A 12 14.17 13.08 -3.13
CA PHE A 12 14.16 11.62 -3.10
C PHE A 12 15.48 11.08 -3.63
N HIS A 13 16.12 10.20 -2.87
CA HIS A 13 17.30 9.47 -3.33
C HIS A 13 16.92 8.60 -4.54
N GLY A 14 17.69 8.66 -5.63
CA GLY A 14 17.33 8.03 -6.91
C GLY A 14 16.51 8.90 -7.86
N LEU A 15 16.12 10.12 -7.46
CA LEU A 15 15.42 11.08 -8.32
C LEU A 15 16.02 12.48 -8.27
N SER A 16 16.16 13.05 -7.08
CA SER A 16 16.61 14.43 -6.85
C SER A 16 18.14 14.58 -6.81
N GLY A 17 18.88 13.52 -7.17
CA GLY A 17 20.33 13.43 -7.06
C GLY A 17 20.79 12.58 -5.86
N GLY A 18 22.08 12.67 -5.53
CA GLY A 18 22.67 11.95 -4.39
C GLY A 18 22.93 10.46 -4.59
N GLY A 19 22.72 9.92 -5.79
CA GLY A 19 22.86 8.49 -6.11
C GLY A 19 21.51 7.80 -6.33
N GLY A 20 21.50 6.47 -6.35
CA GLY A 20 20.29 5.66 -6.50
C GLY A 20 20.54 4.16 -6.42
N GLY A 21 19.47 3.38 -6.23
CA GLY A 21 19.55 1.93 -6.07
C GLY A 21 19.89 1.15 -7.35
N PHE A 22 19.77 1.75 -8.54
CA PHE A 22 20.20 1.16 -9.81
C PHE A 22 21.69 1.41 -10.05
N SER A 23 22.52 1.03 -9.08
CA SER A 23 23.97 1.18 -9.09
C SER A 23 24.58 0.13 -8.17
N GLU A 24 25.83 -0.27 -8.42
CA GLU A 24 26.54 -1.22 -7.55
C GLU A 24 26.75 -0.67 -6.13
N TYR A 25 26.84 0.66 -6.00
CA TYR A 25 27.01 1.37 -4.74
C TYR A 25 26.22 2.68 -4.75
N THR A 26 25.74 3.08 -3.57
CA THR A 26 25.16 4.41 -3.35
C THR A 26 25.48 4.89 -1.92
N VAL A 27 25.49 6.21 -1.70
CA VAL A 27 25.79 6.82 -0.40
C VAL A 27 24.53 7.47 0.15
N LEU A 28 24.17 7.11 1.37
CA LEU A 28 23.01 7.63 2.09
C LEU A 28 23.50 8.28 3.39
N GLY A 29 22.80 9.33 3.83
CA GLY A 29 22.98 9.85 5.18
C GLY A 29 22.51 8.84 6.21
N GLU A 30 23.23 8.71 7.34
CA GLU A 30 22.94 7.73 8.40
C GLU A 30 21.48 7.75 8.87
N HIS A 31 20.87 8.95 8.93
CA HIS A 31 19.48 9.14 9.32
C HIS A 31 18.43 8.56 8.35
N MET A 32 18.83 8.13 7.15
CA MET A 32 17.97 7.46 6.16
C MET A 32 18.16 5.93 6.15
N VAL A 33 19.04 5.39 6.99
CA VAL A 33 19.41 3.98 6.99
C VAL A 33 18.83 3.30 8.24
N HIS A 34 18.17 2.16 8.03
CA HIS A 34 17.61 1.35 9.10
C HIS A 34 18.27 -0.04 9.10
N PRO A 35 18.69 -0.56 10.27
CA PRO A 35 19.18 -1.94 10.37
C PRO A 35 18.13 -2.94 9.89
N MET A 36 18.52 -3.83 8.97
CA MET A 36 17.63 -4.87 8.47
C MET A 36 17.58 -6.04 9.48
N PRO A 37 16.38 -6.53 9.86
CA PRO A 37 16.26 -7.76 10.64
C PRO A 37 16.92 -8.95 9.94
N GLU A 38 17.48 -9.88 10.72
CA GLU A 38 18.22 -11.04 10.16
C GLU A 38 17.31 -12.01 9.39
N ASP A 39 16.02 -12.05 9.70
CA ASP A 39 15.02 -12.90 9.08
C ASP A 39 14.37 -12.29 7.82
N LEU A 40 14.72 -11.06 7.48
CA LEU A 40 14.21 -10.38 6.28
C LEU A 40 15.16 -10.62 5.09
N SER A 41 14.64 -11.11 3.97
CA SER A 41 15.42 -11.24 2.74
C SER A 41 15.74 -9.87 2.13
N PHE A 42 16.76 -9.78 1.27
CA PHE A 42 17.08 -8.54 0.56
C PHE A 42 15.94 -8.07 -0.37
N GLU A 43 15.23 -9.01 -1.00
CA GLU A 43 14.07 -8.72 -1.84
C GLU A 43 12.92 -8.13 -1.02
N GLN A 44 12.68 -8.66 0.17
CA GLN A 44 11.70 -8.09 1.12
C GLN A 44 12.16 -6.72 1.62
N GLY A 45 13.46 -6.57 1.90
CA GLY A 45 14.08 -5.29 2.26
C GLY A 45 13.88 -4.21 1.21
N ALA A 46 14.00 -4.56 -0.07
CA ALA A 46 13.76 -3.64 -1.18
C ALA A 46 12.30 -3.16 -1.28
N LEU A 47 11.34 -3.92 -0.71
CA LEU A 47 9.91 -3.56 -0.69
C LEU A 47 9.52 -2.69 0.51
N VAL A 48 10.42 -2.43 1.45
CA VAL A 48 10.12 -1.66 2.68
C VAL A 48 9.61 -0.25 2.36
N GLU A 49 10.17 0.42 1.36
CA GLU A 49 9.73 1.76 0.95
C GLU A 49 8.27 1.73 0.46
N LEU A 50 7.95 0.76 -0.41
CA LEU A 50 6.59 0.55 -0.91
C LEU A 50 5.61 0.22 0.22
N ALA A 51 6.02 -0.64 1.15
CA ALA A 51 5.23 -0.98 2.33
C ALA A 51 5.00 0.23 3.24
N ALA A 52 5.99 1.11 3.39
CA ALA A 52 5.88 2.33 4.18
C ALA A 52 4.86 3.31 3.59
N VAL A 53 4.80 3.45 2.26
CA VAL A 53 3.78 4.26 1.58
C VAL A 53 2.37 3.72 1.86
N ALA A 54 2.15 2.41 1.70
CA ALA A 54 0.88 1.78 1.97
C ALA A 54 0.46 1.90 3.45
N LEU A 55 1.38 1.62 4.37
CA LEU A 55 1.13 1.71 5.81
C LEU A 55 0.85 3.16 6.24
N HIS A 56 1.53 4.15 5.64
CA HIS A 56 1.24 5.56 5.89
C HIS A 56 -0.19 5.90 5.47
N ALA A 57 -0.63 5.47 4.27
CA ALA A 57 -1.98 5.72 3.80
C ALA A 57 -3.04 5.12 4.73
N VAL A 58 -2.87 3.86 5.18
CA VAL A 58 -3.79 3.20 6.12
C VAL A 58 -3.83 3.89 7.48
N ARG A 59 -2.68 4.36 8.00
CA ARG A 59 -2.65 5.13 9.26
C ARG A 59 -3.36 6.48 9.16
N GLN A 60 -3.36 7.09 7.98
CA GLN A 60 -4.00 8.38 7.74
C GLN A 60 -5.50 8.27 7.46
N CYS A 61 -5.98 7.14 6.94
CA CYS A 61 -7.39 6.98 6.59
C CYS A 61 -8.31 6.77 7.81
N GLY A 62 -7.75 6.56 9.00
CA GLY A 62 -8.51 6.46 10.24
C GLY A 62 -9.17 5.11 10.48
N LEU A 63 -8.79 4.06 9.73
CA LEU A 63 -9.31 2.69 9.89
C LEU A 63 -9.23 2.22 11.35
N GLN A 64 -10.33 1.72 11.87
CA GLN A 64 -10.40 0.97 13.12
C GLN A 64 -10.47 -0.53 12.83
N ALA A 65 -9.97 -1.35 13.77
CA ALA A 65 -10.11 -2.79 13.65
C ALA A 65 -11.60 -3.19 13.61
N GLY A 66 -11.98 -4.01 12.65
CA GLY A 66 -13.39 -4.34 12.38
C GLY A 66 -14.02 -3.52 11.25
N ASP A 67 -13.39 -2.42 10.81
CA ASP A 67 -13.92 -1.61 9.72
C ASP A 67 -13.83 -2.34 8.38
N THR A 68 -14.64 -1.85 7.44
CA THR A 68 -14.64 -2.27 6.05
C THR A 68 -13.95 -1.22 5.19
N ALA A 69 -13.11 -1.65 4.24
CA ALA A 69 -12.39 -0.76 3.34
C ALA A 69 -12.59 -1.15 1.87
N VAL A 70 -12.48 -0.17 0.97
CA VAL A 70 -12.43 -0.38 -0.48
C VAL A 70 -11.16 0.24 -1.07
N VAL A 71 -10.48 -0.50 -1.93
CA VAL A 71 -9.28 -0.07 -2.65
C VAL A 71 -9.61 0.05 -4.14
N PHE A 72 -9.51 1.27 -4.68
CA PHE A 72 -9.69 1.50 -6.12
C PHE A 72 -8.34 1.37 -6.84
N GLY A 73 -8.18 0.28 -7.58
CA GLY A 73 -6.95 -0.11 -8.28
C GLY A 73 -6.09 -1.10 -7.47
N ALA A 74 -5.77 -2.23 -8.08
CA ALA A 74 -4.92 -3.29 -7.50
C ALA A 74 -3.58 -3.41 -8.25
N GLY A 75 -2.97 -2.27 -8.57
CA GLY A 75 -1.54 -2.20 -8.93
C GLY A 75 -0.63 -2.47 -7.72
N PRO A 76 0.70 -2.39 -7.87
CA PRO A 76 1.65 -2.68 -6.78
C PRO A 76 1.36 -1.94 -5.47
N ILE A 77 1.03 -0.64 -5.54
CA ILE A 77 0.63 0.16 -4.36
C ILE A 77 -0.67 -0.36 -3.76
N GLY A 78 -1.70 -0.58 -4.59
CA GLY A 78 -3.02 -1.05 -4.13
C GLY A 78 -2.95 -2.43 -3.46
N LEU A 79 -2.16 -3.35 -4.02
CA LEU A 79 -1.91 -4.66 -3.41
C LEU A 79 -1.21 -4.54 -2.05
N MET A 80 -0.24 -3.64 -1.92
CA MET A 80 0.40 -3.37 -0.63
C MET A 80 -0.54 -2.68 0.37
N VAL A 81 -1.47 -1.84 -0.11
CA VAL A 81 -2.53 -1.26 0.74
C VAL A 81 -3.50 -2.34 1.22
N ILE A 82 -3.87 -3.32 0.39
CA ILE A 82 -4.69 -4.47 0.81
C ILE A 82 -4.00 -5.23 1.96
N GLU A 83 -2.71 -5.53 1.83
CA GLU A 83 -1.94 -6.18 2.90
C GLU A 83 -1.85 -5.31 4.16
N ALA A 84 -1.63 -3.99 4.01
CA ALA A 84 -1.60 -3.07 5.15
C ALA A 84 -2.97 -2.95 5.85
N LEU A 85 -4.08 -2.96 5.12
CA LEU A 85 -5.44 -2.98 5.67
C LEU A 85 -5.70 -4.26 6.45
N LYS A 86 -5.27 -5.42 5.94
CA LYS A 86 -5.35 -6.70 6.66
C LYS A 86 -4.56 -6.67 7.95
N ALA A 87 -3.31 -6.20 7.89
CA ALA A 87 -2.45 -6.09 9.06
C ALA A 87 -3.02 -5.11 10.11
N ALA A 88 -3.76 -4.08 9.67
CA ALA A 88 -4.45 -3.13 10.53
C ALA A 88 -5.79 -3.63 11.10
N GLY A 89 -6.26 -4.81 10.68
CA GLY A 89 -7.45 -5.46 11.23
C GLY A 89 -8.77 -5.10 10.54
N ALA A 90 -8.76 -4.71 9.28
CA ALA A 90 -9.98 -4.57 8.49
C ALA A 90 -10.77 -5.90 8.47
N ALA A 91 -12.08 -5.85 8.71
CA ALA A 91 -12.94 -7.03 8.67
C ALA A 91 -13.24 -7.49 7.24
N ALA A 92 -13.38 -6.53 6.33
CA ALA A 92 -13.62 -6.77 4.91
C ALA A 92 -12.86 -5.76 4.06
N ILE A 93 -12.27 -6.25 2.97
CA ILE A 93 -11.54 -5.44 2.00
C ILE A 93 -12.10 -5.73 0.63
N TYR A 94 -12.63 -4.71 -0.02
CA TYR A 94 -13.06 -4.76 -1.40
C TYR A 94 -11.99 -4.12 -2.30
N ALA A 95 -11.87 -4.58 -3.54
CA ALA A 95 -10.99 -3.96 -4.51
C ALA A 95 -11.64 -3.85 -5.89
N ALA A 96 -11.59 -2.66 -6.50
CA ALA A 96 -12.07 -2.46 -7.87
C ALA A 96 -10.87 -2.41 -8.82
N GLU A 97 -10.80 -3.33 -9.78
CA GLU A 97 -9.66 -3.44 -10.71
C GLU A 97 -10.09 -4.04 -12.05
N ILE A 98 -9.60 -3.47 -13.15
CA ILE A 98 -9.93 -3.87 -14.53
C ILE A 98 -9.10 -5.07 -14.98
N SER A 99 -7.82 -5.15 -14.58
CA SER A 99 -6.93 -6.21 -15.03
C SER A 99 -7.26 -7.53 -14.33
N PRO A 100 -7.57 -8.61 -15.07
CA PRO A 100 -7.87 -9.93 -14.48
C PRO A 100 -6.71 -10.47 -13.63
N ALA A 101 -5.47 -10.30 -14.08
CA ALA A 101 -4.29 -10.77 -13.35
C ALA A 101 -4.09 -10.04 -12.02
N ARG A 102 -4.42 -8.75 -11.96
CA ARG A 102 -4.36 -7.97 -10.72
C ARG A 102 -5.52 -8.28 -9.79
N ARG A 103 -6.70 -8.57 -10.34
CA ARG A 103 -7.84 -9.10 -9.57
C ARG A 103 -7.49 -10.43 -8.91
N GLU A 104 -6.93 -11.37 -9.66
CA GLU A 104 -6.47 -12.66 -9.11
C GLU A 104 -5.48 -12.43 -7.96
N LYS A 105 -4.51 -11.52 -8.14
CA LYS A 105 -3.56 -11.22 -7.07
C LYS A 105 -4.21 -10.58 -5.84
N ALA A 106 -5.15 -9.66 -6.03
CA ALA A 106 -5.90 -9.07 -4.92
C ALA A 106 -6.77 -10.10 -4.18
N GLN A 107 -7.35 -11.06 -4.90
CA GLN A 107 -8.09 -12.19 -4.30
C GLN A 107 -7.18 -13.10 -3.48
N GLU A 108 -5.98 -13.43 -3.97
CA GLU A 108 -4.98 -14.18 -3.19
C GLU A 108 -4.61 -13.47 -1.88
N LEU A 109 -4.56 -12.13 -1.92
CA LEU A 109 -4.34 -11.31 -0.73
C LEU A 109 -5.61 -11.16 0.11
N GLY A 110 -6.74 -11.78 -0.22
CA GLY A 110 -7.94 -11.83 0.62
C GLY A 110 -8.93 -10.68 0.42
N ALA A 111 -8.80 -9.90 -0.67
CA ALA A 111 -9.81 -8.92 -1.05
C ALA A 111 -10.94 -9.56 -1.86
N VAL A 112 -12.18 -9.07 -1.67
CA VAL A 112 -13.29 -9.32 -2.59
C VAL A 112 -13.18 -8.33 -3.74
N VAL A 113 -12.95 -8.84 -4.94
CA VAL A 113 -12.65 -8.00 -6.11
C VAL A 113 -13.87 -7.79 -7.00
N PHE A 114 -13.97 -6.60 -7.56
CA PHE A 114 -14.97 -6.21 -8.53
C PHE A 114 -14.32 -5.74 -9.85
N ASP A 115 -14.96 -6.05 -10.97
CA ASP A 115 -14.60 -5.55 -12.30
C ASP A 115 -15.47 -4.33 -12.67
N PRO A 116 -14.95 -3.10 -12.53
CA PRO A 116 -15.73 -1.88 -12.76
C PRO A 116 -16.22 -1.72 -14.20
N GLU A 117 -15.74 -2.51 -15.17
CA GLU A 117 -16.26 -2.48 -16.55
C GLU A 117 -17.56 -3.30 -16.70
N SER A 118 -17.86 -4.20 -15.76
CA SER A 118 -18.98 -5.13 -15.86
C SER A 118 -20.03 -5.01 -14.76
N GLU A 119 -19.71 -4.33 -13.66
CA GLU A 119 -20.59 -4.19 -12.49
C GLU A 119 -20.50 -2.79 -11.86
N ASP A 120 -21.58 -2.39 -11.19
CA ASP A 120 -21.61 -1.17 -10.40
C ASP A 120 -20.94 -1.42 -9.05
N VAL A 121 -19.66 -1.05 -8.96
CA VAL A 121 -18.84 -1.21 -7.75
C VAL A 121 -19.48 -0.56 -6.53
N VAL A 122 -20.12 0.61 -6.68
CA VAL A 122 -20.73 1.32 -5.54
C VAL A 122 -21.92 0.52 -5.01
N ALA A 123 -22.79 0.05 -5.90
CA ALA A 123 -23.91 -0.81 -5.52
C ALA A 123 -23.42 -2.13 -4.91
N SER A 124 -22.42 -2.79 -5.51
CA SER A 124 -21.86 -4.06 -5.02
C SER A 124 -21.23 -3.92 -3.63
N VAL A 125 -20.41 -2.89 -3.39
CA VAL A 125 -19.82 -2.63 -2.08
C VAL A 125 -20.90 -2.30 -1.05
N THR A 126 -21.88 -1.44 -1.39
CA THR A 126 -22.96 -1.06 -0.47
C THR A 126 -23.80 -2.26 -0.06
N ALA A 127 -24.11 -3.16 -1.00
CA ALA A 127 -24.87 -4.37 -0.72
C ALA A 127 -24.07 -5.39 0.10
N ALA A 128 -22.75 -5.45 -0.09
CA ALA A 128 -21.88 -6.38 0.61
C ALA A 128 -21.47 -5.88 2.01
N SER A 129 -21.44 -4.56 2.22
CA SER A 129 -21.24 -3.97 3.54
C SER A 129 -22.52 -4.09 4.36
N VAL A 130 -22.40 -4.58 5.60
CA VAL A 130 -23.44 -4.37 6.62
C VAL A 130 -23.48 -2.86 6.85
N GLY A 131 -24.51 -2.19 6.33
CA GLY A 131 -24.61 -0.73 6.28
C GLY A 131 -24.22 -0.11 7.62
N GLY A 132 -23.29 0.84 7.57
CA GLY A 132 -23.06 1.77 8.67
C GLY A 132 -24.18 2.81 8.66
N ASP A 133 -24.77 3.06 9.82
CA ASP A 133 -25.74 4.13 10.06
C ASP A 133 -25.15 5.52 9.76
#